data_AF-A0A364Y7X2-F1
#
_entry.id   AF-A0A364Y7X2-F1
#
_cell.length_a   1.000
_cell.length_b   1.000
_cell.length_c   1.000
_cell.angle_alpha   90.00
_cell.angle_beta   90.00
_cell.angle_gamma   90.00
#
_symmetry.space_group_name_H-M   'P 1'
#
loop_
_entity.id
_entity.type
_entity.pdbx_description
1 polymer ?
#
loop_
_entity_poly.entity_id
_entity_poly.type
_entity_poly.pdbx_seq_one_letter_code
_entity_poly.pdbx_strand_id
1 'polypeptide(L)' 'MGKLLIIVGIVFIIVGLIVIFIPKLPLPGKLPGDVVIEKENFKLFLPITSSILISLLLSLIFYFINRYKN' A
#
# COMPACT_ATOMS: atom_id res chain seq x y z
N MET A 1 23.10 -13.69 3.63
CA MET A 1 23.21 -12.22 3.61
C MET A 1 22.20 -11.55 2.66
N GLY A 2 22.15 -11.87 1.36
CA GLY A 2 21.24 -11.18 0.41
C GLY A 2 19.74 -11.24 0.75
N LYS A 3 19.25 -12.38 1.28
CA LYS A 3 17.85 -12.54 1.74
C LYS A 3 17.48 -11.58 2.87
N LEU A 4 18.42 -11.34 3.79
CA LEU A 4 18.25 -10.40 4.90
C LEU A 4 18.13 -8.95 4.38
N LEU A 5 18.97 -8.57 3.40
CA LEU A 5 18.86 -7.26 2.75
C LEU A 5 17.50 -7.05 2.07
N ILE A 6 16.98 -8.07 1.39
CA ILE A 6 15.66 -8.00 0.73
C ILE A 6 14.55 -7.81 1.76
N ILE A 7 14.55 -8.60 2.84
CA ILE A 7 13.57 -8.49 3.93
C ILE A 7 13.61 -7.10 4.56
N VAL A 8 14.80 -6.58 4.86
CA VAL A 8 14.98 -5.25 5.43
C VAL A 8 14.47 -4.17 4.47
N GLY A 9 14.75 -4.28 3.17
CA GLY A 9 14.22 -3.36 2.16
C GLY A 9 12.69 -3.35 2.08
N ILE A 10 12.06 -4.53 2.14
CA ILE A 10 10.59 -4.65 2.16
C ILE A 10 10.01 -3.99 3.42
N VAL A 11 10.61 -4.22 4.58
CA VAL A 11 10.19 -3.59 5.84
C VAL A 11 10.29 -2.06 5.75
N PHE A 12 11.37 -1.52 5.20
CA PHE A 12 11.50 -0.08 5.00
C PHE A 12 10.49 0.49 4.02
N ILE A 13 10.15 -0.23 2.94
CA ILE A 13 9.09 0.18 2.01
C ILE A 13 7.74 0.23 2.74
N ILE A 14 7.39 -0.80 3.51
CA ILE A 14 6.14 -0.86 4.28
C ILE A 14 6.09 0.31 5.28
N VAL A 15 7.17 0.53 6.04
CA VAL A 15 7.27 1.63 7.01
C VAL A 15 7.16 2.98 6.33
N GLY A 16 7.84 3.20 5.20
CA GLY A 16 7.76 4.43 4.42
C GLY A 16 6.35 4.72 3.91
N LEU A 17 5.64 3.68 3.45
CA LEU A 17 4.25 3.80 3.03
C LEU A 17 3.35 4.16 4.22
N ILE A 18 3.50 3.47 5.35
CA ILE A 18 2.78 3.78 6.59
C ILE A 18 3.03 5.24 7.01
N VAL A 19 4.29 5.71 7.00
CA VAL A 19 4.66 7.10 7.36
C VAL A 19 4.11 8.13 6.37
N ILE A 20 3.98 7.80 5.08
CA ILE A 20 3.35 8.69 4.10
C ILE A 20 1.84 8.77 4.34
N PHE A 21 1.20 7.64 4.65
CA PHE A 21 -0.27 7.56 4.75
C PHE A 21 -0.84 7.92 6.14
N ILE A 22 -0.08 7.75 7.23
CA ILE A 22 -0.46 8.16 8.60
C ILE A 22 -0.80 9.67 8.70
N PRO A 23 0.05 10.62 8.27
CA PRO A 23 -0.25 12.06 8.36
C PRO A 23 -1.30 12.51 7.34
N LYS A 24 -1.59 11.65 6.35
CA LYS A 24 -2.68 11.78 5.39
C LYS A 24 -3.99 11.17 5.89
N LEU A 25 -4.07 10.75 7.16
CA LEU A 25 -5.32 10.60 7.91
C LEU A 25 -5.62 11.94 8.62
N PRO A 26 -6.31 12.90 7.98
CA PRO A 26 -7.32 13.63 8.73
C PRO A 26 -8.39 12.59 9.14
N LEU A 27 -9.14 12.87 10.19
CA LEU A 27 -10.30 12.07 10.62
C LEU A 27 -11.15 11.51 9.44
N PRO A 28 -11.92 10.43 9.70
CA PRO A 28 -11.92 9.20 8.90
C PRO A 28 -12.14 9.42 7.40
N GLY A 29 -11.17 8.97 6.59
CA GLY A 29 -11.49 8.41 5.27
C GLY A 29 -11.16 9.23 4.02
N LYS A 30 -10.13 10.08 4.00
CA LYS A 30 -9.62 10.68 2.74
C LYS A 30 -8.10 10.61 2.65
N LEU A 31 -7.57 9.47 2.20
CA LEU A 31 -6.21 9.43 1.67
C LEU A 31 -6.16 10.26 0.37
N PRO A 32 -5.19 11.17 0.18
CA PRO A 32 -5.02 11.88 -1.09
C PRO A 32 -4.58 10.88 -2.15
N GLY A 33 -5.44 10.72 -3.16
CA GLY A 33 -5.34 9.68 -4.19
C GLY A 33 -6.50 8.67 -4.12
N ASP A 34 -7.21 8.58 -3.00
CA ASP A 34 -8.49 7.88 -2.92
C ASP A 34 -9.61 8.86 -3.28
N VAL A 35 -10.32 8.56 -4.38
CA VAL A 35 -11.35 9.46 -4.91
C VAL A 35 -12.61 9.26 -4.09
N VAL A 36 -12.96 10.29 -3.30
CA VAL A 36 -14.18 10.27 -2.49
C VAL A 36 -15.18 11.21 -3.12
N ILE A 37 -16.19 10.62 -3.78
CA ILE A 37 -17.28 11.35 -4.39
C ILE A 37 -18.41 11.42 -3.37
N GLU A 38 -18.59 12.58 -2.73
CA GLU A 38 -19.71 12.83 -1.82
C GLU A 38 -20.79 13.65 -2.54
N LYS A 39 -21.99 13.08 -2.66
CA LYS A 39 -23.24 13.70 -3.09
C LYS A 39 -24.25 13.66 -1.93
N GLU A 40 -25.33 14.44 -2.02
CA GLU A 40 -26.34 14.67 -0.97
C GLU A 40 -26.87 13.40 -0.26
N ASN A 41 -26.89 12.23 -0.91
CA ASN A 41 -27.25 10.94 -0.31
C ASN A 41 -26.29 9.79 -0.68
N PHE A 42 -25.11 10.09 -1.23
CA PHE A 42 -24.23 9.05 -1.78
C PHE A 42 -22.76 9.36 -1.53
N LYS A 43 -22.03 8.41 -0.94
CA LYS A 43 -20.58 8.49 -0.77
C LYS A 43 -19.93 7.31 -1.48
N LEU A 44 -19.16 7.58 -2.52
CA LEU A 44 -18.37 6.56 -3.23
C LEU A 44 -16.90 6.76 -2.87
N PHE A 45 -16.32 5.76 -2.20
CA PHE A 45 -14.89 5.72 -1.86
C PHE A 45 -14.17 4.82 -2.86
N LEU A 46 -13.24 5.38 -3.65
CA LEU A 46 -12.41 4.64 -4.60
C LEU A 46 -10.97 4.54 -4.06
N PRO A 47 -10.61 3.42 -3.41
CA PRO A 47 -9.28 3.21 -2.85
C PRO A 47 -8.24 2.85 -3.93
N ILE A 48 -8.06 3.70 -4.94
CA ILE A 48 -7.21 3.43 -6.10
C ILE A 48 -5.76 3.27 -5.65
N THR A 49 -5.30 4.18 -4.81
CA THR A 49 -3.91 4.20 -4.35
C THR A 49 -3.63 3.00 -3.47
N SER A 50 -4.53 2.72 -2.53
CA SER A 50 -4.43 1.57 -1.62
C SER A 50 -4.45 0.23 -2.36
N SER A 51 -5.31 0.09 -3.37
CA SER A 51 -5.43 -1.16 -4.15
C SER A 51 -4.18 -1.44 -4.99
N ILE A 52 -3.62 -0.41 -5.63
CA ILE A 52 -2.38 -0.53 -6.39
C ILE A 52 -1.22 -0.90 -5.46
N LEU A 53 -1.13 -0.27 -4.30
CA LEU A 53 -0.10 -0.54 -3.31
C LEU A 53 -0.11 -2.00 -2.86
N ILE A 54 -1.29 -2.49 -2.46
CA ILE A 54 -1.50 -3.87 -2.01
C ILE A 54 -1.14 -4.85 -3.12
N SER A 55 -1.60 -4.59 -4.36
CA SER A 55 -1.30 -5.44 -5.52
C SER A 55 0.21 -5.52 -5.80
N LEU A 56 0.91 -4.39 -5.72
CA LEU A 56 2.36 -4.34 -5.92
C LEU A 56 3.11 -5.12 -4.82
N LEU A 57 2.67 -4.99 -3.57
CA LEU A 57 3.24 -5.67 -2.42
C LEU A 57 3.06 -7.19 -2.52
N LEU A 58 1.84 -7.65 -2.82
CA LEU A 58 1.56 -9.07 -3.05
C LEU A 58 2.36 -9.61 -4.24
N SER A 59 2.42 -8.85 -5.33
CA SER A 59 3.20 -9.22 -6.51
C SER A 59 4.69 -9.38 -6.19
N LEU A 60 5.26 -8.48 -5.39
CA LEU A 60 6.65 -8.57 -4.93
C LEU A 60 6.88 -9.80 -4.05
N ILE A 61 5.95 -10.07 -3.11
CA ILE A 61 6.01 -11.24 -2.23
C ILE A 61 5.98 -12.52 -3.07
N PHE A 62 5.03 -12.66 -4.00
CA PHE A 62 4.95 -13.83 -4.88
C PHE A 62 6.17 -13.96 -5.80
N TYR A 63 6.69 -12.84 -6.30
CA TYR A 63 7.93 -12.85 -7.08
C TYR A 63 9.10 -13.44 -6.27
N PHE A 64 9.30 -13.00 -5.03
CA PHE A 64 10.37 -13.51 -4.19
C PHE A 64 10.16 -14.96 -3.76
N ILE A 65 8.92 -15.37 -3.44
CA ILE A 65 8.60 -16.77 -3.11
C ILE A 65 8.90 -17.68 -4.31
N ASN A 66 8.44 -17.30 -5.51
CA ASN A 66 8.67 -18.07 -6.72
C ASN A 66 10.16 -18.15 -7.07
N ARG A 67 10.88 -17.03 -6.92
CA ARG A 67 12.32 -16.96 -7.18
C ARG A 67 13.16 -17.79 -6.22
N TYR A 68 12.68 -18.06 -5.00
CA TYR A 68 13.36 -18.88 -4.01
C TYR A 68 13.15 -20.37 -4.22
N LYS A 69 12.02 -20.76 -4.83
CA LYS A 69 11.65 -22.15 -5.09
C LYS A 69 12.35 -22.73 -6.33
N ASN A 70 12.89 -21.87 -7.21
CA ASN A 70 13.78 -22.19 -8.34
C ASN A 70 15.23 -21.87 -8.02
#